data_AF-A0AAN7VIV1-F1
#
_entry.id   AF-A0AAN7VIV1-F1
#
_cell.length_a   1.000
_cell.length_b   1.000
_cell.length_c   1.000
_cell.angle_alpha   90.00
_cell.angle_beta   90.00
_cell.angle_gamma   90.00
#
_symmetry.space_group_name_H-M   'P 1'
#
loop_
_entity.id
_entity.type
_entity.pdbx_description
1 polymer ?
#
loop_
_entity_poly.entity_id
_entity_poly.type
_entity_poly.pdbx_seq_one_letter_code
_entity_poly.pdbx_strand_id
1 'polypeptide(L)'
;MCASTIKLHPEDFLCAVCKNYLSSAPIYLSEDSRDICNDCVRADVDIPYRNVALEKILVNIFFPCENETYGCTTAYKFGEEEEHRSKCFFKQVHCPFRRNHVCQWNGTYGKIHDHLNKEHDTLITKDAKFLINLNQNDKRTFIVSNRNFSVVDYMYDINSGILKYNIATFEPNIPEQKSTIKLVSKCDPDSMIQVKGGECVSYNNELFKWIPENVIDMNKMKLLLNNPTSVWMCFTVPLQQNTNANLVSSAILNFFKCGQCSYNLKLPIFEQNDKFICNYCYYSPRVTKQNCKMIASDSSLSRLLAKENYQCRNEHCGEIIKGDSIVNHEISCQFRVHKCFVCTKELLQSLAKEHYVGHGIEYFTDEHNQKNVNNQQHNQQTSYYGNNQQTRFSTIFTMLQNEIIYITYNYNKDQFTLKVQQDFVVHNYKLNMELQCAHDQCKLPPQKFVFNGYSQEVTLPASQLPKCFNAHVNVRIYFSYC
;
A
#
# COMPACT_ATOMS: atom_id res chain seq x y z
N MET A 1 -53.89 -8.69 -1.54
CA MET A 1 -53.35 -7.80 -0.50
C MET A 1 -52.02 -7.27 -1.01
N CYS A 2 -51.96 -5.97 -1.35
CA CYS A 2 -50.70 -5.34 -1.73
C CYS A 2 -49.79 -5.33 -0.49
N ALA A 3 -48.67 -6.04 -0.54
CA ALA A 3 -47.60 -5.87 0.43
C ALA A 3 -46.96 -4.50 0.16
N SER A 4 -47.48 -3.46 0.81
CA SER A 4 -46.82 -2.17 0.88
C SER A 4 -45.50 -2.35 1.64
N THR A 5 -44.39 -2.46 0.92
CA THR A 5 -43.05 -2.47 1.49
C THR A 5 -42.81 -1.07 2.04
N ILE A 6 -42.91 -0.90 3.37
CA ILE A 6 -42.48 0.33 4.02
C ILE A 6 -40.97 0.46 3.78
N LYS A 7 -40.57 1.45 2.98
CA LYS A 7 -39.15 1.80 2.83
C LYS A 7 -38.78 2.62 4.05
N LEU A 8 -37.94 2.04 4.91
CA LEU A 8 -37.37 2.72 6.07
C LEU A 8 -36.09 3.41 5.63
N HIS A 9 -35.98 4.72 5.84
CA HIS A 9 -34.79 5.49 5.49
C HIS A 9 -33.94 5.72 6.75
N PRO A 10 -32.60 5.62 6.68
CA PRO A 10 -31.72 5.84 7.83
C PRO A 10 -31.90 7.22 8.47
N GLU A 11 -32.25 8.23 7.67
CA GLU A 11 -32.54 9.61 8.09
C GLU A 11 -33.74 9.72 9.03
N ASP A 12 -34.62 8.71 9.06
CA ASP A 12 -35.77 8.65 9.97
C ASP A 12 -35.36 8.26 11.40
N PHE A 13 -34.13 7.76 11.59
CA PHE A 13 -33.66 7.18 12.84
C PHE A 13 -32.48 7.96 13.42
N LEU A 14 -32.77 9.16 13.89
CA LEU A 14 -31.80 10.06 14.51
C LEU A 14 -32.09 10.24 15.99
N CYS A 15 -31.03 10.29 16.79
CA CYS A 15 -31.11 10.63 18.21
C CYS A 15 -31.69 12.05 18.36
N ALA A 16 -32.68 12.19 19.25
CA ALA A 16 -33.34 13.46 19.50
C ALA A 16 -32.38 14.54 20.02
N VAL A 17 -31.31 14.14 20.71
CA VAL A 17 -30.32 15.01 21.36
C VAL A 17 -29.16 15.33 20.42
N CYS A 18 -28.31 14.36 20.08
CA CYS A 18 -27.09 14.61 19.29
C CYS A 18 -27.32 14.62 17.77
N LYS A 19 -28.51 14.22 17.29
CA LYS A 19 -28.83 14.09 15.86
C LYS A 19 -27.97 13.07 15.09
N ASN A 20 -27.19 12.23 15.78
CA ASN A 20 -26.50 11.10 15.15
C ASN A 20 -27.50 9.96 14.89
N TYR A 21 -27.15 9.08 13.96
CA TYR A 21 -27.92 7.86 13.69
C TYR A 21 -28.07 6.99 14.94
N LEU A 22 -29.24 6.39 15.09
CA LEU A 22 -29.52 5.37 16.12
C LEU A 22 -28.98 4.01 15.66
N SER A 23 -27.68 3.95 15.42
CA SER A 23 -26.99 2.83 14.78
C SER A 23 -26.59 1.69 15.71
N SER A 24 -26.76 1.86 17.03
CA SER A 24 -26.38 0.86 18.03
C SER A 24 -27.33 0.86 19.22
N ALA A 25 -27.41 -0.30 19.88
CA ALA A 25 -28.15 -0.48 21.12
C ALA A 25 -27.27 -0.11 22.34
N PRO A 26 -27.86 0.26 23.48
CA PRO A 26 -29.29 0.46 23.72
C PRO A 26 -29.84 1.79 23.18
N ILE A 27 -31.10 1.76 22.70
CA ILE A 27 -31.87 2.95 22.36
C ILE A 27 -32.94 3.18 23.42
N TYR A 28 -33.15 4.42 23.82
CA TYR A 28 -34.11 4.80 24.86
C TYR A 28 -35.20 5.70 24.29
N LEU A 29 -36.40 5.56 24.83
CA LEU A 29 -37.54 6.40 24.49
C LEU A 29 -37.71 7.47 25.58
N SER A 30 -37.78 8.73 25.16
CA SER A 30 -38.06 9.87 26.04
C SER A 30 -39.53 9.88 26.51
N GLU A 31 -39.85 10.59 27.61
CA GLU A 31 -41.23 10.86 28.03
C GLU A 31 -42.04 11.54 26.90
N ASP A 32 -41.38 12.39 26.11
CA ASP A 32 -41.97 13.02 24.92
C ASP A 32 -42.04 12.08 23.70
N SER A 33 -41.85 10.77 23.88
CA SER A 33 -41.84 9.76 22.81
C SER A 33 -40.79 9.99 21.71
N ARG A 34 -39.62 10.54 22.08
CA ARG A 34 -38.49 10.75 21.16
C ARG A 34 -37.36 9.77 21.44
N ASP A 35 -36.73 9.22 20.40
CA ASP A 35 -35.66 8.23 20.55
C ASP A 35 -34.29 8.87 20.87
N ILE A 36 -33.56 8.28 21.81
CA ILE A 36 -32.28 8.78 22.35
C ILE A 36 -31.25 7.64 22.32
N CYS A 37 -30.03 7.93 21.84
CA CYS A 37 -28.93 6.98 21.82
C CYS A 37 -28.32 6.77 23.22
N ASN A 38 -27.63 5.64 23.40
CA ASN A 38 -26.96 5.28 24.65
C ASN A 38 -26.03 6.38 25.21
N ASP A 39 -25.30 7.09 24.35
CA ASP A 39 -24.32 8.09 24.80
C ASP A 39 -25.00 9.36 25.34
N CYS A 40 -26.16 9.72 24.80
CA CYS A 40 -26.91 10.90 25.25
C CYS A 40 -27.74 10.62 26.52
N VAL A 41 -28.00 9.36 26.86
CA VAL A 41 -28.71 9.01 28.11
C VAL A 41 -27.92 9.34 29.35
N ARG A 42 -26.58 9.37 29.27
CA ARG A 42 -25.71 9.66 30.43
C ARG A 42 -25.67 11.14 30.82
N ALA A 43 -26.27 12.03 30.02
CA ALA A 43 -26.01 13.45 30.13
C ALA A 43 -26.95 14.22 31.07
N ASP A 44 -28.29 14.06 31.04
CA ASP A 44 -29.16 14.91 31.88
C ASP A 44 -30.68 14.60 31.84
N VAL A 45 -31.15 13.34 31.81
CA VAL A 45 -32.61 13.10 31.74
C VAL A 45 -33.11 11.84 32.46
N ASP A 46 -34.11 12.02 33.34
CA ASP A 46 -34.91 10.97 34.01
C ASP A 46 -35.76 10.19 33.00
N ILE A 47 -35.21 9.24 32.25
CA ILE A 47 -36.04 8.39 31.38
C ILE A 47 -35.52 6.94 31.26
N PRO A 48 -36.18 5.94 31.87
CA PRO A 48 -35.68 4.56 31.89
C PRO A 48 -36.52 3.60 31.04
N TYR A 49 -36.88 3.94 29.80
CA TYR A 49 -37.53 2.98 28.88
C TYR A 49 -36.68 2.70 27.66
N ARG A 50 -36.04 1.52 27.66
CA ARG A 50 -35.32 1.03 26.48
C ARG A 50 -36.30 0.66 25.36
N ASN A 51 -36.15 1.26 24.19
CA ASN A 51 -36.98 1.02 23.02
C ASN A 51 -36.54 -0.24 22.26
N VAL A 52 -36.74 -1.42 22.89
CA VAL A 52 -36.37 -2.73 22.32
C VAL A 52 -37.14 -3.02 21.02
N ALA A 53 -38.34 -2.44 20.85
CA ALA A 53 -39.12 -2.59 19.63
C ALA A 53 -38.41 -1.93 18.44
N LEU A 54 -37.93 -0.69 18.62
CA LEU A 54 -37.14 -0.01 17.60
C LEU A 54 -35.83 -0.73 17.33
N GLU A 55 -35.10 -1.17 18.36
CA GLU A 55 -33.87 -1.95 18.19
C GLU A 55 -34.10 -3.18 17.29
N LYS A 56 -35.19 -3.93 17.50
CA LYS A 56 -35.53 -5.10 16.67
C LYS A 56 -35.84 -4.75 15.21
N ILE A 57 -36.44 -3.59 14.96
CA ILE A 57 -36.70 -3.10 13.60
C ILE A 57 -35.38 -2.73 12.92
N LEU A 58 -34.50 -2.05 13.65
CA LEU A 58 -33.23 -1.52 13.13
C LEU A 58 -32.20 -2.61 12.80
N VAL A 59 -32.29 -3.82 13.35
CA VAL A 59 -31.38 -4.95 13.04
C VAL A 59 -31.19 -5.20 11.53
N ASN A 60 -32.20 -4.89 10.70
CA ASN A 60 -32.13 -5.07 9.25
C ASN A 60 -31.83 -3.79 8.45
N ILE A 61 -31.62 -2.65 9.13
CA ILE A 61 -31.32 -1.36 8.51
C ILE A 61 -29.80 -1.18 8.41
N PHE A 62 -29.39 -0.60 7.29
CA PHE A 62 -28.01 -0.17 7.06
C PHE A 62 -27.90 1.33 7.29
N PHE A 63 -26.98 1.73 8.15
CA PHE A 63 -26.69 3.13 8.42
C PHE A 63 -25.47 3.57 7.62
N PRO A 64 -25.52 4.75 6.97
CA PRO A 64 -24.34 5.29 6.33
C PRO A 64 -23.31 5.71 7.39
N CYS A 65 -22.04 5.73 6.99
CA CYS A 65 -20.97 6.22 7.85
C CYS A 65 -21.16 7.71 8.17
N GLU A 66 -20.94 8.10 9.44
CA GLU A 66 -20.88 9.51 9.84
C GLU A 66 -19.83 10.32 9.05
N ASN A 67 -18.82 9.62 8.51
CA ASN A 67 -17.74 10.21 7.70
C ASN A 67 -18.06 10.18 6.20
N GLU A 68 -19.32 10.01 5.79
CA GLU A 68 -19.75 10.07 4.39
C GLU A 68 -19.39 11.39 3.73
N THR A 69 -19.53 12.51 4.45
CA THR A 69 -19.11 13.84 3.99
C THR A 69 -17.62 13.95 3.71
N TYR A 70 -16.80 13.06 4.30
CA TYR A 70 -15.37 12.98 4.06
C TYR A 70 -14.99 11.93 3.00
N GLY A 71 -15.97 11.22 2.43
CA GLY A 71 -15.80 10.25 1.35
C GLY A 71 -16.05 8.79 1.71
N CYS A 72 -16.49 8.48 2.94
CA CYS A 72 -16.83 7.10 3.31
C CYS A 72 -18.14 6.66 2.64
N THR A 73 -18.07 5.65 1.77
CA THR A 73 -19.27 5.08 1.11
C THR A 73 -19.79 3.83 1.80
N THR A 74 -19.21 3.47 2.95
CA THR A 74 -19.60 2.28 3.69
C THR A 74 -20.92 2.53 4.42
N ALA A 75 -21.85 1.60 4.27
CA ALA A 75 -22.99 1.45 5.16
C ALA A 75 -22.81 0.17 6.00
N TYR A 76 -23.17 0.21 7.27
CA TYR A 76 -23.02 -0.89 8.22
C TYR A 76 -24.36 -1.24 8.86
N LYS A 77 -24.54 -2.48 9.33
CA LYS A 77 -25.80 -2.85 9.99
C LYS A 77 -25.86 -2.29 11.40
N PHE A 78 -27.08 -2.19 11.92
CA PHE A 78 -27.30 -1.87 13.33
C PHE A 78 -26.45 -2.75 14.27
N GLY A 79 -25.68 -2.12 15.15
CA GLY A 79 -24.74 -2.74 16.08
C GLY A 79 -23.31 -2.90 15.55
N GLU A 80 -23.06 -2.71 14.25
CA GLU A 80 -21.72 -2.84 13.64
C GLU A 80 -20.96 -1.50 13.55
N GLU A 81 -21.58 -0.41 14.05
CA GLU A 81 -21.01 0.94 14.00
C GLU A 81 -19.60 1.00 14.58
N GLU A 82 -19.40 0.50 15.81
CA GLU A 82 -18.11 0.55 16.50
C GLU A 82 -17.00 -0.15 15.72
N GLU A 83 -17.31 -1.32 15.15
CA GLU A 83 -16.35 -2.08 14.35
C GLU A 83 -15.95 -1.28 13.10
N HIS A 84 -16.91 -0.64 12.45
CA HIS A 84 -16.62 0.20 11.30
C HIS A 84 -15.87 1.48 11.70
N ARG A 85 -16.31 2.17 12.75
CA ARG A 85 -15.79 3.46 13.21
C ARG A 85 -14.33 3.34 13.64
N SER A 86 -13.96 2.26 14.32
CA SER A 86 -12.55 2.01 14.68
C SER A 86 -11.65 1.84 13.45
N LYS A 87 -12.17 1.28 12.36
CA LYS A 87 -11.47 0.97 11.11
C LYS A 87 -11.66 2.01 10.00
N CYS A 88 -12.53 3.00 10.19
CA CYS A 88 -12.93 3.90 9.11
C CYS A 88 -11.75 4.76 8.65
N PHE A 89 -11.37 4.62 7.37
CA PHE A 89 -10.24 5.33 6.77
C PHE A 89 -10.49 6.84 6.62
N PHE A 90 -11.76 7.24 6.67
CA PHE A 90 -12.22 8.62 6.56
C PHE A 90 -12.46 9.29 7.92
N LYS A 91 -12.27 8.55 9.03
CA LYS A 91 -12.35 9.15 10.37
C LYS A 91 -11.33 10.27 10.49
N GLN A 92 -11.72 11.37 11.12
CA GLN A 92 -10.82 12.50 11.34
C GLN A 92 -9.78 12.14 12.40
N VAL A 93 -8.51 12.43 12.11
CA VAL A 93 -7.38 12.22 13.01
C VAL A 93 -6.51 13.47 13.13
N HIS A 94 -5.91 13.64 14.30
CA HIS A 94 -4.93 14.68 14.58
C HIS A 94 -3.51 14.15 14.40
N CYS A 95 -2.56 15.04 14.11
CA CYS A 95 -1.16 14.67 14.11
C CYS A 95 -0.69 14.26 15.53
N PRO A 96 0.03 13.13 15.70
CA PRO A 96 0.57 12.70 17.00
C PRO A 96 1.57 13.70 17.59
N PHE A 97 2.20 14.51 16.75
CA PHE A 97 3.18 15.52 17.19
C PHE A 97 2.56 16.86 17.60
N ARG A 98 1.22 16.97 17.66
CA ARG A 98 0.52 18.20 18.04
C ARG A 98 0.95 18.77 19.40
N ARG A 99 1.28 17.89 20.36
CA ARG A 99 1.71 18.30 21.71
C ARG A 99 3.17 18.77 21.79
N ASN A 100 4.08 18.11 21.08
CA ASN A 100 5.53 18.29 21.27
C ASN A 100 6.19 19.12 20.16
N HIS A 101 5.59 19.23 18.97
CA HIS A 101 6.15 19.95 17.82
C HIS A 101 5.19 20.98 17.20
N VAL A 102 4.09 21.32 17.87
CA VAL A 102 3.11 22.34 17.42
C VAL A 102 2.56 22.06 16.01
N CYS A 103 2.42 20.79 15.64
CA CYS A 103 1.77 20.42 14.37
C CYS A 103 0.24 20.56 14.50
N GLN A 104 -0.37 21.37 13.65
CA GLN A 104 -1.83 21.61 13.65
C GLN A 104 -2.58 20.75 12.62
N TRP A 105 -1.90 19.80 11.98
CA TRP A 105 -2.51 18.99 10.94
C TRP A 105 -3.64 18.14 11.49
N ASN A 106 -4.78 18.22 10.79
CA ASN A 106 -5.98 17.43 10.98
C ASN A 106 -6.42 16.94 9.61
N GLY A 107 -6.83 15.68 9.51
CA GLY A 107 -7.32 15.12 8.25
C GLY A 107 -7.88 13.73 8.42
N THR A 108 -8.25 13.09 7.31
CA THR A 108 -8.70 11.71 7.34
C THR A 108 -7.56 10.78 7.74
N TYR A 109 -7.88 9.69 8.45
CA TYR A 109 -6.93 8.66 8.85
C TYR A 109 -6.06 8.20 7.67
N GLY A 110 -6.65 8.06 6.49
CA GLY A 110 -5.91 7.68 5.29
C GLY A 110 -4.79 8.61 4.84
N LYS A 111 -4.84 9.88 5.21
CA LYS A 111 -3.85 10.90 4.83
C LYS A 111 -2.76 11.09 5.88
N ILE A 112 -2.85 10.42 7.04
CA ILE A 112 -1.91 10.64 8.13
C ILE A 112 -0.50 10.15 7.78
N HIS A 113 -0.38 9.04 7.06
CA HIS A 113 0.92 8.52 6.64
C HIS A 113 1.65 9.51 5.72
N ASP A 114 0.94 10.04 4.72
CA ASP A 114 1.50 11.03 3.81
C ASP A 114 1.92 12.31 4.55
N HIS A 115 1.11 12.76 5.51
CA HIS A 115 1.45 13.90 6.35
C HIS A 115 2.73 13.64 7.17
N LEU A 116 2.81 12.49 7.85
CA LEU A 116 3.98 12.14 8.66
C LEU A 116 5.25 12.06 7.81
N ASN A 117 5.19 11.45 6.62
CA ASN A 117 6.33 11.34 5.72
C ASN A 117 6.75 12.70 5.12
N LYS A 118 5.83 13.67 4.98
CA LYS A 118 6.15 14.99 4.41
C LYS A 118 6.68 15.96 5.45
N GLU A 119 6.00 16.03 6.59
CA GLU A 119 6.24 17.08 7.61
C GLU A 119 7.10 16.57 8.79
N HIS A 120 7.21 15.25 8.97
CA HIS A 120 7.84 14.63 10.14
C HIS A 120 8.79 13.48 9.80
N ASP A 121 9.32 13.40 8.57
CA ASP A 121 10.24 12.32 8.13
C ASP A 121 11.43 12.11 9.08
N THR A 122 12.00 13.20 9.61
CA THR A 122 13.12 13.17 10.55
C THR A 122 12.78 12.55 11.91
N LEU A 123 11.49 12.43 12.23
CA LEU A 123 10.97 11.82 13.45
C LEU A 123 10.49 10.37 13.21
N ILE A 124 10.66 9.85 11.99
CA ILE A 124 10.34 8.47 11.62
C ILE A 124 11.61 7.61 11.66
N THR A 125 11.62 6.56 12.51
CA THR A 125 12.67 5.54 12.53
C THR A 125 12.21 4.27 11.83
N LYS A 126 12.98 3.82 10.82
CA LYS A 126 12.70 2.60 10.05
C LYS A 126 13.17 1.33 10.75
N ASP A 127 14.20 1.44 11.61
CA ASP A 127 14.79 0.29 12.29
C ASP A 127 14.09 -0.08 13.61
N ALA A 128 13.03 0.65 13.98
CA ALA A 128 12.35 0.54 15.28
C ALA A 128 13.30 0.72 16.49
N LYS A 129 14.40 1.47 16.31
CA LYS A 129 15.39 1.76 17.35
C LYS A 129 15.47 3.27 17.59
N PHE A 130 15.63 3.64 18.84
CA PHE A 130 15.88 5.03 19.25
C PHE A 130 16.83 5.07 20.44
N LEU A 131 17.59 6.16 20.52
CA LEU A 131 18.60 6.34 21.54
C LEU A 131 18.01 7.09 22.73
N ILE A 132 18.10 6.50 23.92
CA ILE A 132 17.76 7.13 25.19
C ILE A 132 19.05 7.51 25.89
N ASN A 133 19.20 8.79 26.21
CA ASN A 133 20.32 9.27 27.03
C ASN A 133 20.00 9.03 28.50
N LEU A 134 20.85 8.28 29.20
CA LEU A 134 20.62 7.89 30.59
C LEU A 134 21.31 8.81 31.61
N ASN A 135 21.93 9.90 31.14
CA ASN A 135 22.64 10.89 31.96
C ASN A 135 21.86 12.20 32.15
N GLN A 136 20.64 12.29 31.64
CA GLN A 136 19.76 13.44 31.80
C GLN A 136 18.30 13.00 31.72
N ASN A 137 17.38 13.86 32.16
CA ASN A 137 15.98 13.67 31.84
C ASN A 137 15.79 13.76 30.32
N ASP A 138 15.05 12.82 29.74
CA ASP A 138 14.81 12.77 28.30
C ASP A 138 13.36 12.39 28.05
N LYS A 139 12.69 13.10 27.14
CA LYS A 139 11.29 12.85 26.79
C LYS A 139 11.10 13.14 25.31
N ARG A 140 10.59 12.16 24.56
CA ARG A 140 10.33 12.33 23.12
C ARG A 140 9.14 11.53 22.66
N THR A 141 8.56 12.01 21.58
CA THR A 141 7.63 11.28 20.70
C THR A 141 8.36 10.99 19.41
N PHE A 142 8.17 9.80 18.86
CA PHE A 142 8.62 9.50 17.51
C PHE A 142 7.71 8.45 16.89
N ILE A 143 7.90 8.27 15.58
CA ILE A 143 7.18 7.28 14.81
C ILE A 143 8.13 6.14 14.48
N VAL A 144 7.71 4.92 14.77
CA VAL A 144 8.35 3.72 14.24
C VAL A 144 7.61 3.35 12.96
N SER A 145 8.33 3.27 11.85
CA SER A 145 7.82 2.74 10.59
C SER A 145 8.43 1.36 10.37
N ASN A 146 7.93 0.37 11.11
CA ASN A 146 8.32 -1.04 10.94
C ASN A 146 7.08 -1.86 10.59
N ARG A 147 6.86 -2.06 9.29
CA ARG A 147 5.66 -2.63 8.66
C ARG A 147 4.39 -1.79 8.83
N ASN A 148 4.13 -1.28 10.04
CA ASN A 148 3.11 -0.28 10.37
C ASN A 148 3.74 0.95 11.00
N PHE A 149 2.98 2.04 11.02
CA PHE A 149 3.33 3.21 11.80
C PHE A 149 2.89 2.96 13.24
N SER A 150 3.78 3.23 14.18
CA SER A 150 3.47 3.23 15.60
C SER A 150 4.06 4.49 16.23
N VAL A 151 3.23 5.20 16.98
CA VAL A 151 3.66 6.29 17.85
C VAL A 151 4.26 5.68 19.10
N VAL A 152 5.48 6.10 19.42
CA VAL A 152 6.11 5.78 20.69
C VAL A 152 6.35 7.06 21.45
N ASP A 153 5.79 7.11 22.64
CA ASP A 153 6.03 8.18 23.62
C ASP A 153 6.83 7.60 24.77
N TYR A 154 7.94 8.25 25.13
CA TYR A 154 8.68 7.88 26.33
C TYR A 154 9.13 9.08 27.14
N MET A 155 9.40 8.80 28.40
CA MET A 155 9.98 9.73 29.36
C MET A 155 10.92 8.97 30.29
N TYR A 156 12.17 9.40 30.35
CA TYR A 156 13.17 8.95 31.29
C TYR A 156 13.43 10.03 32.34
N ASP A 157 13.41 9.62 33.60
CA ASP A 157 13.76 10.44 34.74
C ASP A 157 15.05 9.91 35.39
N ILE A 158 16.10 10.73 35.43
CA ILE A 158 17.42 10.34 35.92
C ILE A 158 17.44 10.13 37.44
N ASN A 159 16.66 10.92 38.18
CA ASN A 159 16.66 10.93 39.65
C ASN A 159 16.06 9.64 40.20
N SER A 160 14.97 9.19 39.59
CA SER A 160 14.31 7.92 39.90
C SER A 160 14.93 6.74 39.15
N GLY A 161 15.60 6.99 38.02
CA GLY A 161 16.09 5.96 37.11
C GLY A 161 14.97 5.21 36.39
N ILE A 162 13.79 5.80 36.30
CA ILE A 162 12.60 5.18 35.71
C ILE A 162 12.41 5.64 34.27
N LEU A 163 12.26 4.68 33.36
CA LEU A 163 11.83 4.90 31.99
C LEU A 163 10.35 4.50 31.86
N LYS A 164 9.49 5.46 31.51
CA LYS A 164 8.10 5.21 31.19
C LYS A 164 7.87 5.33 29.70
N TYR A 165 7.05 4.46 29.10
CA TYR A 165 6.73 4.53 27.68
C TYR A 165 5.32 4.02 27.35
N ASN A 166 4.78 4.49 26.23
CA ASN A 166 3.55 4.00 25.63
C ASN A 166 3.76 3.75 24.14
N ILE A 167 3.03 2.79 23.58
CA ILE A 167 3.06 2.45 22.17
C ILE A 167 1.63 2.46 21.66
N ALA A 168 1.37 3.30 20.67
CA ALA A 168 0.10 3.36 19.97
C ALA A 168 0.32 3.07 18.49
N THR A 169 -0.33 2.04 17.98
CA THR A 169 -0.17 1.64 16.59
C THR A 169 -1.29 2.23 15.75
N PHE A 170 -1.00 2.55 14.49
CA PHE A 170 -2.06 2.96 13.59
C PHE A 170 -2.96 1.78 13.19
N GLU A 171 -2.61 0.51 13.45
CA GLU A 171 -3.45 -0.63 13.07
C GLU A 171 -4.82 -0.64 13.80
N PRO A 172 -5.92 -0.87 13.06
CA PRO A 172 -7.23 -1.07 13.68
C PRO A 172 -7.29 -2.41 14.41
N ASN A 173 -7.86 -2.42 15.62
CA ASN A 173 -8.18 -3.63 16.39
C ASN A 173 -6.97 -4.53 16.68
N ILE A 174 -5.89 -3.98 17.24
CA ILE A 174 -4.91 -4.81 17.93
C ILE A 174 -5.58 -5.36 19.21
N PRO A 175 -5.84 -6.69 19.34
CA PRO A 175 -6.16 -7.25 20.65
C PRO A 175 -4.97 -6.97 21.57
N GLU A 176 -5.18 -6.66 22.85
CA GLU A 176 -4.14 -6.37 23.87
C GLU A 176 -2.86 -7.21 23.67
N GLN A 177 -1.94 -6.72 22.83
CA GLN A 177 -0.75 -7.44 22.43
C GLN A 177 0.42 -6.84 23.19
N LYS A 178 1.14 -7.71 23.90
CA LYS A 178 2.32 -7.32 24.66
C LYS A 178 3.46 -7.11 23.69
N SER A 179 3.95 -5.87 23.62
CA SER A 179 5.19 -5.55 22.91
C SER A 179 6.35 -6.33 23.52
N THR A 180 7.40 -6.54 22.74
CA THR A 180 8.70 -6.96 23.28
C THR A 180 9.70 -5.82 23.09
N ILE A 181 10.47 -5.56 24.13
CA ILE A 181 11.44 -4.48 24.14
C ILE A 181 12.82 -5.08 24.24
N LYS A 182 13.72 -4.64 23.39
CA LYS A 182 15.13 -4.99 23.45
C LYS A 182 15.92 -3.73 23.72
N LEU A 183 16.61 -3.69 24.85
CA LEU A 183 17.57 -2.65 25.19
C LEU A 183 18.96 -3.11 24.76
N VAL A 184 19.68 -2.27 24.04
CA VAL A 184 21.04 -2.54 23.58
C VAL A 184 21.94 -1.39 24.02
N SER A 185 23.08 -1.68 24.61
CA SER A 185 24.05 -0.63 24.96
C SER A 185 24.58 0.05 23.69
N LYS A 186 24.72 1.39 23.72
CA LYS A 186 25.30 2.13 22.60
C LYS A 186 26.80 1.82 22.44
N CYS A 187 27.50 1.65 23.56
CA CYS A 187 28.96 1.49 23.58
C CYS A 187 29.40 0.03 23.45
N ASP A 188 28.48 -0.91 23.67
CA ASP A 188 28.73 -2.34 23.59
C ASP A 188 27.49 -3.02 22.97
N PRO A 189 27.43 -3.17 21.62
CA PRO A 189 26.28 -3.74 20.94
C PRO A 189 25.96 -5.18 21.31
N ASP A 190 26.94 -5.93 21.84
CA ASP A 190 26.76 -7.31 22.30
C ASP A 190 26.08 -7.37 23.66
N SER A 191 26.17 -6.28 24.45
CA SER A 191 25.39 -6.09 25.66
C SER A 191 23.95 -5.70 25.34
N MET A 192 23.06 -6.70 25.36
CA MET A 192 21.64 -6.53 25.11
C MET A 192 20.76 -7.32 26.09
N ILE A 193 19.59 -6.78 26.42
CA ILE A 193 18.59 -7.43 27.23
C ILE A 193 17.20 -7.30 26.61
N GLN A 194 16.41 -8.36 26.68
CA GLN A 194 15.02 -8.36 26.26
C GLN A 194 14.11 -8.27 27.48
N VAL A 195 13.22 -7.29 27.47
CA VAL A 195 12.23 -7.02 28.51
C VAL A 195 10.84 -7.30 27.92
N LYS A 196 9.97 -7.93 28.72
CA LYS A 196 8.55 -8.03 28.37
C LYS A 196 7.98 -6.61 28.35
N GLY A 197 7.48 -6.19 27.20
CA GLY A 197 6.85 -4.89 27.05
C GLY A 197 5.39 -4.90 27.50
N GLY A 198 4.84 -3.70 27.57
CA GLY A 198 3.44 -3.45 27.89
C GLY A 198 2.50 -3.65 26.71
N GLU A 199 1.21 -3.45 26.99
CA GLU A 199 0.14 -3.50 25.99
C GLU A 199 0.28 -2.35 25.01
N CYS A 200 0.11 -2.67 23.73
CA CYS A 200 -0.02 -1.69 22.67
C CYS A 200 -1.51 -1.36 22.46
N VAL A 201 -1.82 -0.10 22.15
CA VAL A 201 -3.20 0.28 21.82
C VAL A 201 -3.33 0.71 20.36
N SER A 202 -4.57 0.82 19.90
CA SER A 202 -4.89 1.48 18.64
C SER A 202 -4.81 3.01 18.76
N TYR A 203 -4.29 3.65 17.70
CA TYR A 203 -4.16 5.09 17.65
C TYR A 203 -5.52 5.79 17.68
N ASN A 204 -5.71 6.69 18.64
CA ASN A 204 -6.89 7.54 18.74
C ASN A 204 -6.51 9.01 18.99
N ASN A 205 -7.47 9.91 18.75
CA ASN A 205 -7.24 11.33 18.91
C ASN A 205 -7.01 11.76 20.35
N GLU A 206 -7.40 10.97 21.35
CA GLU A 206 -7.19 11.29 22.77
C GLU A 206 -5.78 10.94 23.26
N LEU A 207 -4.97 10.23 22.45
CA LEU A 207 -3.64 9.78 22.85
C LEU A 207 -2.65 10.91 23.15
N PHE A 208 -2.87 12.14 22.69
CA PHE A 208 -2.02 13.26 23.11
C PHE A 208 -2.13 13.55 24.63
N LYS A 209 -3.20 13.06 25.29
CA LYS A 209 -3.41 13.15 26.74
C LYS A 209 -2.71 12.02 27.51
N TRP A 210 -2.14 11.03 26.82
CA TRP A 210 -1.51 9.88 27.47
C TRP A 210 -0.33 10.28 28.35
N ILE A 211 -0.34 9.71 29.55
CA ILE A 211 0.81 9.65 30.44
C ILE A 211 1.41 8.27 30.21
N PRO A 212 2.72 8.15 29.91
CA PRO A 212 3.36 6.85 29.77
C PRO A 212 3.13 5.95 31.00
N GLU A 213 2.53 4.78 30.81
CA GLU A 213 2.10 3.88 31.90
C GLU A 213 3.02 2.67 32.05
N ASN A 214 3.63 2.19 30.97
CA ASN A 214 4.55 1.05 31.06
C ASN A 214 5.88 1.49 31.63
N VAL A 215 6.41 0.74 32.60
CA VAL A 215 7.57 1.13 33.40
C VAL A 215 8.73 0.16 33.20
N ILE A 216 9.92 0.70 32.96
CA ILE A 216 11.20 -0.01 33.00
C ILE A 216 12.11 0.66 34.02
N ASP A 217 12.61 -0.13 34.97
CA ASP A 217 13.59 0.29 35.96
C ASP A 217 15.00 0.25 35.35
N MET A 218 15.49 1.40 34.88
CA MET A 218 16.79 1.48 34.22
C MET A 218 17.97 1.36 35.18
N ASN A 219 17.78 1.56 36.49
CA ASN A 219 18.85 1.33 37.46
C ASN A 219 19.22 -0.16 37.51
N LYS A 220 18.22 -1.04 37.44
CA LYS A 220 18.45 -2.49 37.31
C LYS A 220 19.03 -2.85 35.94
N MET A 221 18.50 -2.27 34.86
CA MET A 221 18.95 -2.61 33.50
C MET A 221 20.38 -2.14 33.21
N LYS A 222 20.81 -0.98 33.74
CA LYS A 222 22.18 -0.46 33.59
C LYS A 222 23.23 -1.46 34.07
N LEU A 223 23.00 -2.11 35.21
CA LEU A 223 23.91 -3.12 35.76
C LEU A 223 24.08 -4.33 34.83
N LEU A 224 23.02 -4.71 34.12
CA LEU A 224 23.00 -5.84 33.18
C LEU A 224 23.57 -5.49 31.79
N LEU A 225 23.70 -4.20 31.48
CA LEU A 225 24.15 -3.66 30.19
C LEU A 225 25.54 -3.01 30.26
N ASN A 226 26.35 -3.37 31.26
CA ASN A 226 27.68 -2.80 31.50
C ASN A 226 27.68 -1.27 31.74
N ASN A 227 26.70 -0.76 32.48
CA ASN A 227 26.55 0.65 32.88
C ASN A 227 26.66 1.65 31.71
N PRO A 228 25.79 1.55 30.70
CA PRO A 228 25.86 2.40 29.54
C PRO A 228 25.37 3.83 29.87
N THR A 229 25.98 4.83 29.24
CA THR A 229 25.53 6.23 29.30
C THR A 229 24.33 6.49 28.37
N SER A 230 24.10 5.61 27.40
CA SER A 230 22.93 5.66 26.51
C SER A 230 22.59 4.25 26.02
N VAL A 231 21.30 4.00 25.81
CA VAL A 231 20.80 2.72 25.31
C VAL A 231 19.95 2.92 24.07
N TRP A 232 20.10 1.99 23.12
CA TRP A 232 19.13 1.82 22.05
C TRP A 232 17.98 1.00 22.58
N MET A 233 16.78 1.58 22.59
CA MET A 233 15.57 0.84 22.86
C MET A 233 14.94 0.45 21.53
N CYS A 234 14.75 -0.84 21.34
CA CYS A 234 14.19 -1.45 20.14
C CYS A 234 12.84 -2.09 20.51
N PHE A 235 11.81 -1.85 19.72
CA PHE A 235 10.52 -2.51 19.93
C PHE A 235 10.25 -3.52 18.83
N THR A 236 9.67 -4.65 19.22
CA THR A 236 9.06 -5.58 18.28
C THR A 236 7.62 -5.81 18.73
N VAL A 237 6.67 -5.40 17.91
CA VAL A 237 5.27 -5.78 18.07
C VAL A 237 5.15 -7.18 17.45
N PRO A 238 4.75 -8.22 18.22
CA PRO A 238 4.61 -9.56 17.67
C PRO A 238 3.56 -9.56 16.55
N LEU A 239 3.90 -10.18 15.42
CA LEU A 239 2.97 -10.39 14.32
C LEU A 239 1.81 -11.26 14.82
N GLN A 240 0.57 -10.80 14.68
CA GLN A 240 -0.44 -11.76 14.25
C GLN A 240 -0.22 -11.98 12.76
N GLN A 241 0.01 -13.24 12.39
CA GLN A 241 -0.37 -13.68 11.05
C GLN A 241 -1.80 -13.21 10.88
N ASN A 242 -2.04 -12.35 9.89
CA ASN A 242 -3.38 -11.96 9.52
C ASN A 242 -4.14 -13.23 9.13
N THR A 243 -4.82 -13.84 10.10
CA THR A 243 -6.14 -14.39 9.85
C THR A 243 -7.05 -13.18 9.72
N ASN A 244 -6.90 -12.47 8.60
CA ASN A 244 -7.83 -11.44 8.15
C ASN A 244 -9.18 -12.12 7.94
N ALA A 245 -9.96 -12.23 9.00
CA ALA A 245 -11.31 -12.77 8.91
C ALA A 245 -12.29 -11.75 8.33
N ASN A 246 -11.97 -10.44 8.28
CA ASN A 246 -12.94 -9.40 7.88
C ASN A 246 -12.50 -8.45 6.77
N LEU A 247 -11.51 -8.79 5.94
CA LEU A 247 -11.35 -8.18 4.62
C LEU A 247 -11.34 -9.29 3.58
N VAL A 248 -12.46 -9.40 2.86
CA VAL A 248 -12.91 -10.50 1.99
C VAL A 248 -13.84 -11.54 2.66
N SER A 249 -14.89 -11.06 3.35
CA SER A 249 -16.10 -11.87 3.65
C SER A 249 -17.19 -11.72 2.58
N SER A 250 -16.86 -11.21 1.39
CA SER A 250 -17.74 -11.39 0.24
C SER A 250 -17.80 -12.88 -0.05
N ALA A 251 -18.96 -13.50 0.21
CA ALA A 251 -19.19 -14.90 -0.11
C ALA A 251 -18.76 -15.22 -1.55
N ILE A 252 -18.98 -14.27 -2.47
CA ILE A 252 -18.58 -14.32 -3.89
C ILE A 252 -17.08 -14.58 -4.04
N LEU A 253 -16.21 -13.82 -3.37
CA LEU A 253 -14.75 -14.00 -3.48
C LEU A 253 -14.26 -15.34 -2.92
N ASN A 254 -14.96 -15.89 -1.94
CA ASN A 254 -14.65 -17.22 -1.40
C ASN A 254 -15.11 -18.36 -2.29
N PHE A 255 -16.14 -18.15 -3.13
CA PHE A 255 -16.57 -19.14 -4.13
C PHE A 255 -15.66 -19.19 -5.36
N PHE A 256 -15.11 -18.06 -5.79
CA PHE A 256 -14.37 -17.97 -7.06
C PHE A 256 -12.85 -18.01 -6.86
N LYS A 257 -12.30 -19.23 -6.87
CA LYS A 257 -10.85 -19.49 -6.71
C LYS A 257 -10.19 -19.87 -8.04
N CYS A 258 -8.92 -19.50 -8.18
CA CYS A 258 -8.08 -19.93 -9.28
C CYS A 258 -7.79 -21.44 -9.17
N GLY A 259 -8.08 -22.21 -10.21
CA GLY A 259 -7.85 -23.66 -10.26
C GLY A 259 -6.38 -24.10 -10.23
N GLN A 260 -5.44 -23.15 -10.26
CA GLN A 260 -4.00 -23.38 -10.19
C GLN A 260 -3.39 -23.05 -8.82
N CYS A 261 -3.60 -21.83 -8.31
CA CYS A 261 -3.00 -21.37 -7.05
C CYS A 261 -3.98 -21.31 -5.87
N SER A 262 -5.27 -21.61 -6.09
CA SER A 262 -6.33 -21.55 -5.08
C SER A 262 -6.55 -20.18 -4.43
N TYR A 263 -5.90 -19.12 -4.90
CA TYR A 263 -6.19 -17.74 -4.51
C TYR A 263 -7.49 -17.23 -5.17
N ASN A 264 -8.09 -16.19 -4.59
CA ASN A 264 -9.27 -15.53 -5.16
C ASN A 264 -8.97 -15.04 -6.58
N LEU A 265 -9.92 -15.25 -7.47
CA LEU A 265 -9.85 -14.72 -8.83
C LEU A 265 -9.90 -13.19 -8.81
N LYS A 266 -9.04 -12.56 -9.61
CA LYS A 266 -8.94 -11.12 -9.84
C LYS A 266 -8.91 -10.89 -11.34
N LEU A 267 -9.56 -9.85 -11.84
CA LEU A 267 -9.56 -9.58 -13.28
C LEU A 267 -8.19 -9.09 -13.76
N PRO A 268 -7.75 -9.45 -14.98
CA PRO A 268 -8.41 -10.38 -15.91
C PRO A 268 -8.32 -11.86 -15.48
N ILE A 269 -9.33 -12.65 -15.84
CA ILE A 269 -9.38 -14.10 -15.60
C ILE A 269 -9.39 -14.88 -16.91
N PHE A 270 -8.87 -16.09 -16.85
CA PHE A 270 -8.70 -16.98 -18.00
C PHE A 270 -9.40 -18.31 -17.73
N GLU A 271 -9.83 -19.00 -18.77
CA GLU A 271 -10.41 -20.34 -18.69
C GLU A 271 -9.51 -21.31 -19.43
N GLN A 272 -9.25 -22.45 -18.78
CA GLN A 272 -8.48 -23.57 -19.33
C GLN A 272 -9.07 -24.89 -18.83
N ASN A 273 -9.47 -25.77 -19.76
CA ASN A 273 -10.03 -27.09 -19.44
C ASN A 273 -11.13 -27.02 -18.35
N ASP A 274 -12.12 -26.14 -18.55
CA ASP A 274 -13.25 -25.88 -17.64
C ASP A 274 -12.86 -25.39 -16.23
N LYS A 275 -11.65 -24.85 -16.07
CA LYS A 275 -11.18 -24.22 -14.82
C LYS A 275 -10.79 -22.77 -15.06
N PHE A 276 -11.17 -21.91 -14.11
CA PHE A 276 -10.72 -20.52 -14.11
C PHE A 276 -9.30 -20.37 -13.55
N ILE A 277 -8.51 -19.52 -14.19
CA ILE A 277 -7.11 -19.23 -13.89
C ILE A 277 -6.95 -17.72 -13.70
N CYS A 278 -6.23 -17.31 -12.66
CA CYS A 278 -5.94 -15.89 -12.41
C CYS A 278 -4.83 -15.36 -13.33
N ASN A 279 -4.79 -14.04 -13.47
CA ASN A 279 -3.75 -13.33 -14.22
C ASN A 279 -2.32 -13.80 -13.90
N TYR A 280 -1.98 -13.95 -12.62
CA TYR A 280 -0.64 -14.34 -12.19
C TYR A 280 -0.27 -15.77 -12.60
N CYS A 281 -1.22 -16.70 -12.55
CA CYS A 281 -0.99 -18.07 -12.97
C CYS A 281 -0.93 -18.20 -14.49
N TYR A 282 -1.75 -17.45 -15.22
CA TYR A 282 -1.74 -17.44 -16.69
C TYR A 282 -0.38 -17.04 -17.25
N TYR A 283 0.25 -16.04 -16.64
CA TYR A 283 1.57 -15.56 -17.04
C TYR A 283 2.74 -16.29 -16.38
N SER A 284 2.48 -17.24 -15.48
CA SER A 284 3.52 -18.06 -14.87
C SER A 284 4.14 -19.01 -15.91
N PRO A 285 5.47 -19.14 -15.96
CA PRO A 285 6.14 -20.08 -16.87
C PRO A 285 5.81 -21.55 -16.57
N ARG A 286 5.16 -21.85 -15.44
CA ARG A 286 4.76 -23.19 -15.03
C ARG A 286 3.45 -23.68 -15.68
N VAL A 287 2.70 -22.81 -16.37
CA VAL A 287 1.39 -23.16 -16.95
C VAL A 287 1.49 -23.30 -18.47
N THR A 288 1.05 -24.44 -19.00
CA THR A 288 0.90 -24.66 -20.44
C THR A 288 -0.24 -23.79 -20.97
N LYS A 289 0.02 -22.95 -21.98
CA LYS A 289 -0.98 -22.01 -22.53
C LYS A 289 -1.95 -22.63 -23.56
N GLN A 290 -1.85 -23.94 -23.80
CA GLN A 290 -2.77 -24.65 -24.70
C GLN A 290 -4.19 -24.57 -24.15
N ASN A 291 -5.12 -24.17 -25.03
CA ASN A 291 -6.55 -24.03 -24.76
C ASN A 291 -6.93 -23.01 -23.67
N CYS A 292 -6.06 -22.03 -23.37
CA CYS A 292 -6.41 -20.92 -22.49
C CYS A 292 -7.12 -19.79 -23.26
N LYS A 293 -8.30 -19.36 -22.80
CA LYS A 293 -9.02 -18.20 -23.34
C LYS A 293 -9.26 -17.17 -22.25
N MET A 294 -9.10 -15.89 -22.57
CA MET A 294 -9.47 -14.81 -21.65
C MET A 294 -11.00 -14.73 -21.59
N ILE A 295 -11.55 -14.67 -20.39
CA ILE A 295 -12.99 -14.47 -20.20
C ILE A 295 -13.33 -13.01 -20.51
N ALA A 296 -14.41 -12.79 -21.27
CA ALA A 296 -14.85 -11.45 -21.64
C ALA A 296 -15.20 -10.61 -20.38
N SER A 297 -14.84 -9.33 -20.43
CA SER A 297 -15.02 -8.38 -19.32
C SER A 297 -16.50 -8.13 -19.00
N ASP A 298 -17.39 -8.33 -19.97
CA ASP A 298 -18.83 -8.16 -19.86
C ASP A 298 -19.57 -9.44 -19.43
N SER A 299 -18.87 -10.56 -19.23
CA SER A 299 -19.48 -11.80 -18.71
C SER A 299 -20.03 -11.62 -17.29
N SER A 300 -21.03 -12.44 -16.92
CA SER A 300 -21.64 -12.38 -15.57
C SER A 300 -20.62 -12.55 -14.46
N LEU A 301 -19.65 -13.46 -14.61
CA LEU A 301 -18.58 -13.68 -13.64
C LEU A 301 -17.66 -12.45 -13.55
N SER A 302 -17.23 -11.90 -14.69
CA SER A 302 -16.39 -10.69 -14.69
C SER A 302 -17.10 -9.50 -14.05
N ARG A 303 -18.39 -9.28 -14.33
CA ARG A 303 -19.18 -8.21 -13.71
C ARG A 303 -19.34 -8.37 -12.21
N LEU A 304 -19.44 -9.61 -11.72
CA LEU A 304 -19.49 -9.89 -10.28
C LEU A 304 -18.15 -9.54 -9.64
N LEU A 305 -17.05 -10.10 -10.13
CA LEU A 305 -15.71 -9.85 -9.57
C LEU A 305 -15.32 -8.37 -9.66
N ALA A 306 -15.69 -7.66 -10.72
CA ALA A 306 -15.40 -6.22 -10.86
C ALA A 306 -16.02 -5.36 -9.74
N LYS A 307 -17.22 -5.72 -9.25
CA LYS A 307 -17.92 -4.97 -8.21
C LYS A 307 -17.33 -5.18 -6.82
N GLU A 308 -16.62 -6.28 -6.62
CA GLU A 308 -16.00 -6.63 -5.35
C GLU A 308 -14.81 -5.74 -5.02
N ASN A 309 -14.55 -5.60 -3.72
CA ASN A 309 -13.41 -4.88 -3.19
C ASN A 309 -12.31 -5.86 -2.86
N TYR A 310 -11.10 -5.60 -3.35
CA TYR A 310 -9.92 -6.40 -3.08
C TYR A 310 -8.87 -5.55 -2.38
N GLN A 311 -8.24 -6.12 -1.36
CA GLN A 311 -7.04 -5.55 -0.78
C GLN A 311 -5.84 -5.87 -1.68
N CYS A 312 -4.98 -4.87 -1.89
CA CYS A 312 -3.68 -5.07 -2.52
C CYS A 312 -2.87 -6.13 -1.78
N ARG A 313 -2.24 -7.05 -2.52
CA ARG A 313 -1.41 -8.11 -1.93
C ARG A 313 -0.06 -7.65 -1.38
N ASN A 314 0.40 -6.45 -1.73
CA ASN A 314 1.74 -5.99 -1.36
C ASN A 314 1.74 -5.57 0.11
N GLU A 315 2.71 -6.06 0.89
CA GLU A 315 2.71 -6.03 2.36
C GLU A 315 2.51 -4.63 2.96
N HIS A 316 2.98 -3.57 2.28
CA HIS A 316 2.88 -2.18 2.76
C HIS A 316 1.80 -1.36 2.02
N CYS A 317 0.98 -1.99 1.19
CA CYS A 317 -0.10 -1.33 0.48
C CYS A 317 -1.46 -1.61 1.13
N GLY A 318 -2.04 -0.58 1.75
CA GLY A 318 -3.38 -0.64 2.35
C GLY A 318 -4.53 -0.33 1.38
N GLU A 319 -4.27 -0.16 0.09
CA GLU A 319 -5.32 0.23 -0.87
C GLU A 319 -6.34 -0.90 -1.07
N ILE A 320 -7.62 -0.51 -1.02
CA ILE A 320 -8.76 -1.36 -1.36
C ILE A 320 -9.28 -0.89 -2.72
N ILE A 321 -9.29 -1.81 -3.68
CA ILE A 321 -9.47 -1.50 -5.10
C ILE A 321 -10.53 -2.41 -5.70
N LYS A 322 -11.29 -1.88 -6.65
CA LYS A 322 -12.27 -2.65 -7.41
C LYS A 322 -11.61 -3.76 -8.22
N GLY A 323 -12.33 -4.86 -8.38
CA GLY A 323 -11.80 -6.07 -9.02
C GLY A 323 -11.35 -5.90 -10.46
N ASP A 324 -11.86 -4.88 -11.17
CA ASP A 324 -11.44 -4.51 -12.52
C ASP A 324 -10.09 -3.79 -12.59
N SER A 325 -9.63 -3.25 -11.46
CA SER A 325 -8.46 -2.38 -11.37
C SER A 325 -7.37 -2.94 -10.45
N ILE A 326 -7.70 -3.92 -9.59
CA ILE A 326 -6.79 -4.47 -8.57
C ILE A 326 -5.48 -5.01 -9.15
N VAL A 327 -5.52 -5.77 -10.25
CA VAL A 327 -4.29 -6.34 -10.82
C VAL A 327 -3.38 -5.26 -11.39
N ASN A 328 -3.95 -4.26 -12.07
CA ASN A 328 -3.19 -3.14 -12.59
C ASN A 328 -2.51 -2.37 -11.46
N HIS A 329 -3.23 -2.10 -10.37
CA HIS A 329 -2.62 -1.52 -9.19
C HIS A 329 -1.53 -2.42 -8.59
N GLU A 330 -1.78 -3.71 -8.39
CA GLU A 330 -0.80 -4.62 -7.76
C GLU A 330 0.52 -4.68 -8.55
N ILE A 331 0.43 -4.53 -9.88
CA ILE A 331 1.57 -4.37 -10.78
C ILE A 331 2.20 -3.00 -10.56
N SER A 332 1.46 -1.89 -10.62
CA SER A 332 2.01 -0.54 -10.49
C SER A 332 2.29 -0.09 -9.04
N CYS A 333 2.09 -0.95 -8.05
CA CYS A 333 2.09 -0.57 -6.64
C CYS A 333 3.48 -0.16 -6.19
N GLN A 334 3.59 1.03 -5.57
CA GLN A 334 4.85 1.56 -5.07
C GLN A 334 5.51 0.70 -3.97
N PHE A 335 4.71 -0.09 -3.27
CA PHE A 335 5.14 -0.99 -2.19
C PHE A 335 5.45 -2.41 -2.67
N ARG A 336 5.33 -2.67 -3.97
CA ARG A 336 5.70 -3.95 -4.55
C ARG A 336 7.19 -4.18 -4.38
N VAL A 337 7.58 -5.40 -3.97
CA VAL A 337 8.99 -5.79 -3.90
C VAL A 337 9.44 -6.28 -5.27
N HIS A 338 10.47 -5.64 -5.80
CA HIS A 338 11.13 -5.96 -7.06
C HIS A 338 12.55 -6.46 -6.79
N LYS A 339 13.02 -7.42 -7.60
CA LYS A 339 14.42 -7.89 -7.58
C LYS A 339 15.20 -7.17 -8.65
N CYS A 340 16.19 -6.39 -8.24
CA CYS A 340 17.07 -5.67 -9.17
C CYS A 340 17.68 -6.62 -10.21
N PHE A 341 17.53 -6.31 -11.51
CA PHE A 341 18.07 -7.11 -12.61
C PHE A 341 19.61 -7.10 -12.69
N VAL A 342 20.26 -6.21 -11.94
CA VAL A 342 21.72 -6.08 -11.88
C VAL A 342 22.29 -6.84 -10.69
N CYS A 343 21.89 -6.48 -9.47
CA CYS A 343 22.48 -7.00 -8.23
C CYS A 343 21.59 -7.96 -7.45
N THR A 344 20.39 -8.28 -7.96
CA THR A 344 19.40 -9.21 -7.36
C THR A 344 18.86 -8.82 -5.99
N LYS A 345 19.27 -7.66 -5.44
CA LYS A 345 18.75 -7.13 -4.18
C LYS A 345 17.25 -6.90 -4.30
N GLU A 346 16.51 -7.25 -3.25
CA GLU A 346 15.09 -6.94 -3.12
C GLU A 346 14.92 -5.49 -2.67
N LEU A 347 14.07 -4.74 -3.36
CA LEU A 347 13.77 -3.35 -3.05
C LEU A 347 12.31 -3.01 -3.36
N LEU A 348 11.79 -1.99 -2.69
CA LEU A 348 10.48 -1.44 -3.02
C LEU A 348 10.50 -0.76 -4.38
N GLN A 349 9.41 -0.89 -5.13
CA GLN A 349 9.24 -0.29 -6.45
C GLN A 349 9.48 1.23 -6.42
N SER A 350 9.07 1.91 -5.35
CA SER A 350 9.32 3.35 -5.12
C SER A 350 10.80 3.73 -5.10
N LEU A 351 11.68 2.83 -4.68
CA LEU A 351 13.13 3.07 -4.56
C LEU A 351 13.90 2.59 -5.80
N ALA A 352 13.23 1.97 -6.76
CA ALA A 352 13.91 1.33 -7.89
C ALA A 352 14.64 2.32 -8.78
N LYS A 353 14.02 3.46 -9.11
CA LYS A 353 14.66 4.47 -9.95
C LYS A 353 16.02 4.92 -9.40
N GLU A 354 16.05 5.32 -8.13
CA GLU A 354 17.28 5.76 -7.46
C GLU A 354 18.32 4.62 -7.39
N HIS A 355 17.87 3.39 -7.17
CA HIS A 355 18.74 2.23 -7.12
C HIS A 355 19.41 1.91 -8.48
N TYR A 356 18.67 1.92 -9.59
CA TYR A 356 19.24 1.67 -10.93
C TYR A 356 20.15 2.81 -11.39
N VAL A 357 19.83 4.06 -11.06
CA VAL A 357 20.75 5.20 -11.27
C VAL A 357 22.03 5.02 -10.45
N GLY A 358 21.94 4.46 -9.24
CA GLY A 358 23.11 4.10 -8.42
C GLY A 358 24.02 3.03 -9.03
N HIS A 359 23.52 2.20 -9.95
CA HIS A 359 24.34 1.29 -10.78
C HIS A 359 25.00 1.98 -11.98
N GLY A 360 24.79 3.29 -12.15
CA GLY A 360 25.24 4.06 -13.30
C GLY A 360 24.44 3.77 -14.58
N ILE A 361 23.21 3.27 -14.44
CA ILE A 361 22.35 2.92 -15.57
C ILE A 361 21.50 4.14 -15.95
N GLU A 362 21.48 4.45 -17.23
CA GLU A 362 20.76 5.60 -17.77
C GLU A 362 19.24 5.39 -17.67
N TYR A 363 18.57 6.39 -17.09
CA TYR A 363 17.11 6.48 -17.00
C TYR A 363 16.59 7.39 -18.11
N PHE A 364 15.72 6.89 -18.99
CA PHE A 364 15.14 7.73 -20.05
C PHE A 364 13.65 8.03 -19.83
N THR A 365 13.28 9.31 -19.96
CA THR A 365 11.91 9.84 -19.81
C THR A 365 11.51 10.76 -20.95
N ASP A 366 10.21 11.07 -21.03
CA ASP A 366 9.50 11.87 -22.04
C ASP A 366 9.84 13.38 -22.07
N GLU A 367 10.93 13.83 -21.42
CA GLU A 367 11.12 15.27 -21.12
C GLU A 367 11.55 16.17 -22.29
N HIS A 368 11.57 15.68 -23.54
CA HIS A 368 11.99 16.51 -24.69
C HIS A 368 10.88 17.13 -25.57
N ASN A 369 9.60 17.04 -25.21
CA ASN A 369 8.51 17.61 -26.04
C ASN A 369 7.60 18.67 -25.39
N GLN A 370 8.00 19.33 -24.30
CA GLN A 370 7.18 20.40 -23.69
C GLN A 370 7.18 21.76 -24.44
N LYS A 371 7.81 21.90 -25.62
CA LYS A 371 7.83 23.20 -26.33
C LYS A 371 6.78 23.39 -27.43
N ASN A 372 5.93 22.42 -27.75
CA ASN A 372 4.86 22.62 -28.76
C ASN A 372 3.58 21.88 -28.38
N VAL A 373 2.86 22.37 -27.36
CA VAL A 373 1.48 21.94 -27.09
C VAL A 373 0.54 23.01 -27.63
N ASN A 374 0.20 22.88 -28.90
CA ASN A 374 -1.03 23.39 -29.49
C ASN A 374 -1.33 22.55 -30.74
N ASN A 375 -1.86 21.34 -30.52
CA ASN A 375 -3.01 20.79 -31.26
C ASN A 375 -3.27 19.33 -30.89
N GLN A 376 -4.56 19.00 -30.88
CA GLN A 376 -5.18 17.74 -30.50
C GLN A 376 -4.70 16.56 -31.36
N GLN A 377 -4.34 15.44 -30.73
CA GLN A 377 -4.87 14.09 -30.93
C GLN A 377 -4.01 13.05 -30.19
N HIS A 378 -4.70 12.14 -29.49
CA HIS A 378 -4.14 11.01 -28.75
C HIS A 378 -3.24 10.12 -29.63
N ASN A 379 -1.94 10.07 -29.31
CA ASN A 379 -1.04 8.92 -29.43
C ASN A 379 0.39 9.39 -29.06
N GLN A 380 0.70 9.43 -27.76
CA GLN A 380 2.03 9.81 -27.28
C GLN A 380 3.03 8.67 -27.60
N GLN A 381 3.77 8.79 -28.70
CA GLN A 381 4.94 7.94 -29.00
C GLN A 381 6.19 8.58 -28.37
N THR A 382 6.55 8.16 -27.16
CA THR A 382 7.80 8.57 -26.49
C THR A 382 8.98 7.86 -27.15
N SER A 383 9.96 8.57 -27.73
CA SER A 383 11.08 7.95 -28.46
C SER A 383 12.44 8.27 -27.84
N TYR A 384 13.18 7.25 -27.41
CA TYR A 384 14.62 7.36 -27.11
C TYR A 384 15.43 7.26 -28.41
N TYR A 385 16.44 8.12 -28.60
CA TYR A 385 17.39 8.05 -29.72
C TYR A 385 18.80 7.90 -29.16
N GLY A 386 19.35 6.69 -29.19
CA GLY A 386 20.76 6.46 -28.89
C GLY A 386 21.61 6.67 -30.14
N ASN A 387 22.37 7.77 -30.21
CA ASN A 387 23.35 8.01 -31.27
C ASN A 387 24.72 7.50 -30.82
N ASN A 388 24.95 6.19 -30.95
CA ASN A 388 26.15 5.55 -30.43
C ASN A 388 27.22 5.45 -31.52
N GLN A 389 27.96 6.54 -31.74
CA GLN A 389 29.12 6.51 -32.63
C GLN A 389 30.27 5.63 -32.10
N GLN A 390 30.23 5.17 -30.83
CA GLN A 390 31.34 4.40 -30.22
C GLN A 390 30.94 3.28 -29.22
N THR A 391 29.73 3.25 -28.65
CA THR A 391 29.37 2.28 -27.61
C THR A 391 28.69 1.03 -28.18
N ARG A 392 29.46 -0.08 -28.21
CA ARG A 392 29.01 -1.42 -28.62
C ARG A 392 28.01 -2.06 -27.67
N PHE A 393 27.89 -1.56 -26.45
CA PHE A 393 27.02 -2.08 -25.40
C PHE A 393 26.33 -0.91 -24.70
N SER A 394 25.04 -1.03 -24.46
CA SER A 394 24.27 -0.04 -23.69
C SER A 394 23.20 -0.74 -22.86
N THR A 395 23.06 -0.23 -21.64
CA THR A 395 22.04 -0.64 -20.68
C THR A 395 21.27 0.60 -20.28
N ILE A 396 19.95 0.55 -20.46
CA ILE A 396 19.04 1.63 -20.08
C ILE A 396 17.85 1.05 -19.34
N PHE A 397 17.16 1.88 -18.57
CA PHE A 397 15.88 1.50 -18.01
C PHE A 397 14.86 2.64 -18.10
N THR A 398 13.59 2.28 -18.08
CA THR A 398 12.49 3.23 -18.00
C THR A 398 11.38 2.69 -17.09
N MET A 399 10.41 3.54 -16.78
CA MET A 399 9.27 3.22 -15.94
C MET A 399 7.98 3.49 -16.72
N LEU A 400 7.20 2.46 -17.01
CA LEU A 400 5.88 2.59 -17.65
C LEU A 400 4.80 2.16 -16.66
N GLN A 401 3.90 3.08 -16.27
CA GLN A 401 2.89 2.82 -15.22
C GLN A 401 3.53 2.21 -13.95
N ASN A 402 4.68 2.75 -13.53
CA ASN A 402 5.48 2.28 -12.41
C ASN A 402 6.09 0.87 -12.56
N GLU A 403 5.98 0.21 -13.72
CA GLU A 403 6.71 -1.03 -14.05
C GLU A 403 8.11 -0.71 -14.59
N ILE A 404 9.14 -1.41 -14.11
CA ILE A 404 10.52 -1.26 -14.58
C ILE A 404 10.69 -2.06 -15.86
N ILE A 405 11.12 -1.37 -16.92
CA ILE A 405 11.50 -1.98 -18.18
C ILE A 405 13.00 -1.77 -18.34
N TYR A 406 13.73 -2.86 -18.19
CA TYR A 406 15.19 -2.90 -18.25
C TYR A 406 15.63 -3.43 -19.60
N ILE A 407 16.41 -2.64 -20.34
CA ILE A 407 16.77 -2.92 -21.72
C ILE A 407 18.30 -2.96 -21.82
N THR A 408 18.80 -4.06 -22.34
CA THR A 408 20.22 -4.22 -22.66
C THR A 408 20.35 -4.57 -24.13
N TYR A 409 21.21 -3.85 -24.85
CA TYR A 409 21.55 -4.21 -26.21
C TYR A 409 23.06 -4.15 -26.43
N ASN A 410 23.54 -5.11 -27.22
CA ASN A 410 24.95 -5.26 -27.55
C ASN A 410 25.08 -5.52 -29.04
N TYR A 411 26.03 -4.85 -29.67
CA TYR A 411 26.42 -5.05 -31.04
C TYR A 411 27.91 -5.40 -31.10
N ASN A 412 28.22 -6.62 -31.53
CA ASN A 412 29.58 -7.04 -31.84
C ASN A 412 29.70 -7.39 -33.34
N LYS A 413 30.90 -7.77 -33.79
CA LYS A 413 31.17 -8.06 -35.22
C LYS A 413 30.39 -9.27 -35.75
N ASP A 414 29.89 -10.14 -34.88
CA ASP A 414 29.30 -11.43 -35.24
C ASP A 414 27.78 -11.46 -35.03
N GLN A 415 27.25 -10.68 -34.08
CA GLN A 415 25.85 -10.68 -33.69
C GLN A 415 25.41 -9.38 -32.99
N PHE A 416 24.11 -9.10 -33.10
CA PHE A 416 23.38 -8.15 -32.29
C PHE A 416 22.51 -8.90 -31.29
N THR A 417 22.61 -8.55 -30.01
CA THR A 417 21.74 -9.07 -28.97
C THR A 417 20.94 -7.93 -28.35
N LEU A 418 19.65 -8.19 -28.13
CA LEU A 418 18.72 -7.28 -27.49
C LEU A 418 17.92 -8.06 -26.46
N LYS A 419 17.96 -7.59 -25.22
CA LYS A 419 17.28 -8.19 -24.09
C LYS A 419 16.42 -7.15 -23.40
N VAL A 420 15.15 -7.50 -23.20
CA VAL A 420 14.18 -6.69 -22.46
C VAL A 420 13.73 -7.50 -21.26
N GLN A 421 13.94 -6.97 -20.05
CA GLN A 421 13.54 -7.59 -18.79
C GLN A 421 12.51 -6.71 -18.09
N GLN A 422 11.44 -7.34 -17.62
CA GLN A 422 10.36 -6.74 -16.84
C GLN A 422 9.73 -7.85 -15.99
N ASP A 423 9.20 -7.47 -14.82
CA ASP A 423 8.56 -8.41 -13.91
C ASP A 423 7.10 -8.65 -14.29
N PHE A 424 6.46 -7.68 -14.96
CA PHE A 424 5.10 -7.77 -15.46
C PHE A 424 4.97 -7.10 -16.83
N VAL A 425 4.02 -7.57 -17.62
CA VAL A 425 3.65 -6.92 -18.88
C VAL A 425 2.61 -5.85 -18.58
N VAL A 426 2.88 -4.60 -18.96
CA VAL A 426 1.91 -3.51 -18.89
C VAL A 426 0.84 -3.72 -19.96
N HIS A 427 -0.42 -3.90 -19.54
CA HIS A 427 -1.52 -4.21 -20.44
C HIS A 427 -1.81 -3.03 -21.37
N ASN A 428 -2.21 -3.33 -22.61
CA ASN A 428 -2.50 -2.35 -23.67
C ASN A 428 -1.28 -1.56 -24.18
N TYR A 429 -0.06 -1.90 -23.78
CA TYR A 429 1.15 -1.29 -24.33
C TYR A 429 2.05 -2.34 -24.98
N LYS A 430 2.69 -1.97 -26.08
CA LYS A 430 3.78 -2.71 -26.72
C LYS A 430 5.04 -1.86 -26.67
N LEU A 431 6.16 -2.47 -26.29
CA LEU A 431 7.49 -1.88 -26.46
C LEU A 431 7.95 -2.16 -27.89
N ASN A 432 8.24 -1.10 -28.63
CA ASN A 432 8.79 -1.17 -29.98
C ASN A 432 10.23 -0.69 -29.95
N MET A 433 11.10 -1.43 -30.62
CA MET A 433 12.48 -1.03 -30.86
C MET A 433 12.76 -1.07 -32.36
N GLU A 434 13.30 0.02 -32.88
CA GLU A 434 13.65 0.18 -34.29
C GLU A 434 15.16 0.38 -34.41
N LEU A 435 15.80 -0.42 -35.25
CA LEU A 435 17.19 -0.26 -35.65
C LEU A 435 17.23 0.45 -37.00
N GLN A 436 17.92 1.58 -37.07
CA GLN A 436 18.10 2.34 -38.30
C GLN A 436 19.57 2.70 -38.52
N CYS A 437 19.98 2.87 -39.78
CA CYS A 437 21.32 3.35 -40.09
C CYS A 437 21.42 4.83 -39.67
N ALA A 438 22.52 5.22 -39.04
CA ALA A 438 22.74 6.62 -38.70
C ALA A 438 23.21 7.49 -39.88
N HIS A 439 23.38 6.91 -41.08
CA HIS A 439 23.83 7.63 -42.26
C HIS A 439 22.64 8.22 -43.04
N ASP A 440 22.61 9.54 -43.20
CA ASP A 440 21.51 10.28 -43.83
C ASP A 440 21.19 9.85 -45.27
N GLN A 441 22.14 9.21 -45.97
CA GLN A 441 21.92 8.70 -47.34
C GLN A 441 21.38 7.27 -47.39
N CYS A 442 21.26 6.58 -46.25
CA CYS A 442 20.71 5.23 -46.20
C CYS A 442 19.18 5.26 -46.29
N LYS A 443 18.61 4.69 -47.35
CA LYS A 443 17.15 4.60 -47.58
C LYS A 443 16.52 3.29 -47.11
N LEU A 444 17.25 2.45 -46.39
CA LEU A 444 16.70 1.18 -45.91
C LEU A 444 15.69 1.41 -44.79
N PRO A 445 14.55 0.67 -44.78
CA PRO A 445 13.57 0.79 -43.73
C PRO A 445 14.16 0.34 -42.38
N PRO A 446 13.70 0.92 -41.26
CA PRO A 446 14.13 0.49 -39.94
C PRO A 446 13.70 -0.96 -39.67
N GLN A 447 14.58 -1.72 -39.01
CA GLN A 447 14.25 -3.07 -38.56
C GLN A 447 13.54 -2.98 -37.22
N LYS A 448 12.27 -3.40 -37.18
CA LYS A 448 11.39 -3.25 -36.02
C LYS A 448 11.24 -4.54 -35.23
N PHE A 449 11.37 -4.43 -33.91
CA PHE A 449 11.16 -5.48 -32.92
C PHE A 449 10.03 -5.07 -31.99
N VAL A 450 9.11 -5.99 -31.70
CA VAL A 450 7.96 -5.75 -30.83
C VAL A 450 8.03 -6.70 -29.65
N PHE A 451 8.01 -6.12 -28.46
CA PHE A 451 8.08 -6.84 -27.19
C PHE A 451 6.76 -6.69 -26.44
N ASN A 452 6.19 -7.82 -26.04
CA ASN A 452 4.89 -7.96 -25.41
C ASN A 452 4.84 -9.12 -24.39
N GLY A 453 6.00 -9.59 -23.92
CA GLY A 453 6.14 -10.73 -23.02
C GLY A 453 7.10 -10.48 -21.87
N TYR A 454 7.16 -11.44 -20.95
CA TYR A 454 8.12 -11.47 -19.85
C TYR A 454 9.51 -11.79 -20.41
N SER A 455 10.52 -11.03 -19.97
CA SER A 455 11.94 -11.26 -20.26
C SER A 455 12.21 -11.85 -21.64
N GLN A 456 12.18 -11.01 -22.68
CA GLN A 456 12.36 -11.41 -24.07
C GLN A 456 13.78 -11.09 -24.54
N GLU A 457 14.37 -12.00 -25.30
CA GLU A 457 15.70 -11.83 -25.89
C GLU A 457 15.65 -12.13 -27.39
N VAL A 458 16.29 -11.28 -28.18
CA VAL A 458 16.43 -11.41 -29.62
C VAL A 458 17.93 -11.37 -29.93
N THR A 459 18.40 -12.41 -30.61
CA THR A 459 19.77 -12.50 -31.09
C THR A 459 19.75 -12.64 -32.61
N LEU A 460 20.42 -11.72 -33.29
CA LEU A 460 20.55 -11.71 -34.74
C LEU A 460 22.01 -11.84 -35.14
N PRO A 461 22.36 -12.79 -36.04
CA PRO A 461 23.68 -12.82 -36.67
C PRO A 461 23.93 -11.52 -37.45
N ALA A 462 25.17 -11.03 -37.47
CA ALA A 462 25.56 -9.85 -38.23
C ALA A 462 25.31 -9.99 -39.75
N SER A 463 25.22 -11.23 -40.26
CA SER A 463 24.84 -11.52 -41.65
C SER A 463 23.37 -11.20 -41.98
N GLN A 464 22.50 -11.14 -40.99
CA GLN A 464 21.08 -10.80 -41.13
C GLN A 464 20.81 -9.30 -40.96
N LEU A 465 21.82 -8.54 -40.52
CA LEU A 465 21.75 -7.09 -40.42
C LEU A 465 22.23 -6.45 -41.73
N PRO A 466 21.59 -5.36 -42.19
CA PRO A 466 22.09 -4.59 -43.31
C PRO A 466 23.55 -4.18 -43.09
N LYS A 467 24.42 -4.36 -44.09
CA LYS A 467 25.86 -4.02 -43.97
C LYS A 467 26.11 -2.57 -43.51
N CYS A 468 25.20 -1.66 -43.84
CA CYS A 468 25.26 -0.26 -43.41
C CYS A 468 24.96 -0.05 -41.91
N PHE A 469 24.35 -1.03 -41.22
CA PHE A 469 24.16 -1.02 -39.78
C PHE A 469 25.44 -1.45 -39.05
N ASN A 470 26.45 -2.00 -39.72
CA ASN A 470 27.65 -2.52 -39.05
C ASN A 470 28.61 -1.45 -38.48
N ALA A 471 28.44 -0.18 -38.86
CA ALA A 471 29.31 0.92 -38.44
C ALA A 471 28.61 1.94 -37.54
N HIS A 472 27.35 2.27 -37.84
CA HIS A 472 26.57 3.26 -37.08
C HIS A 472 25.10 2.84 -37.00
N VAL A 473 24.68 2.34 -35.83
CA VAL A 473 23.30 1.98 -35.54
C VAL A 473 22.67 3.05 -34.66
N ASN A 474 21.55 3.59 -35.12
CA ASN A 474 20.64 4.35 -34.26
C ASN A 474 19.57 3.40 -33.73
N VAL A 475 19.39 3.43 -32.43
CA VAL A 475 18.35 2.68 -31.73
C VAL A 475 17.24 3.64 -31.36
N ARG A 476 16.03 3.36 -31.84
CA ARG A 476 14.82 4.06 -31.43
C ARG A 476 13.96 3.14 -30.57
N ILE A 477 13.61 3.58 -29.36
CA ILE A 477 12.76 2.81 -28.44
C ILE A 477 11.51 3.62 -28.11
N TYR A 478 10.32 3.05 -28.29
CA TYR A 478 9.06 3.71 -28.00
C TYR A 478 7.93 2.77 -27.61
N PHE A 479 6.96 3.30 -26.87
CA PHE A 479 5.75 2.57 -26.51
C PHE A 479 4.61 2.91 -27.46
N SER A 480 3.81 1.91 -27.83
CA SER A 480 2.57 2.11 -28.58
C SER A 480 1.40 1.47 -27.83
N TYR A 481 0.28 2.19 -27.74
CA TYR A 481 -0.98 1.63 -27.25
C TYR A 481 -1.48 0.56 -28.24
N CYS A 482 -2.00 -0.55 -27.71
CA CYS A 482 -2.46 -1.71 -28.48
C CYS A 482 -3.84 -1.53 -29.11
#